data_AF-A0A7J8LI67-F1
#
_entry.id   AF-A0A7J8LI67-F1
#
_cell.length_a   1.000
_cell.length_b   1.000
_cell.length_c   1.000
_cell.angle_alpha   90.00
_cell.angle_beta   90.00
_cell.angle_gamma   90.00
#
_symmetry.space_group_name_H-M   'P 1'
#
loop_
_entity.id
_entity.type
_entity.pdbx_description
1 polymer ?
#
loop_
_entity_poly.entity_id
_entity_poly.type
_entity_poly.pdbx_seq_one_letter_code
_entity_poly.pdbx_strand_id
1 'polypeptide(L)'
;MENVEESTNEMEEEVGKVMEQARELQEAGAGLISMISNDEQSLRLKANSLDSSIRHLRSSITTVLSQKLLDPKLADKLEEDLQTAICIITDGDAAGFLPANAQGWYLRMFLGPISVRASRKEIQLKAKEEYNSYR
;
A
#
# COMPACT_ATOMS: atom_id res chain seq x y z
N MET A 1 -2.00 3.44 59.18
CA MET A 1 -2.01 2.26 58.27
C MET A 1 -3.12 2.40 57.24
N GLU A 2 -4.33 2.79 57.65
CA GLU A 2 -5.52 3.03 56.80
C GLU A 2 -5.28 3.94 55.57
N ASN A 3 -4.53 5.03 55.73
CA ASN A 3 -4.27 6.02 54.65
C ASN A 3 -3.32 5.51 53.53
N VAL A 4 -2.58 4.42 53.77
CA VAL A 4 -1.69 3.82 52.74
C VAL A 4 -2.48 2.82 51.90
N GLU A 5 -3.37 2.04 52.51
CA GLU A 5 -4.24 1.07 51.83
C GLU A 5 -5.25 1.76 50.89
N GLU A 6 -5.77 2.94 51.29
CA GLU A 6 -6.63 3.75 50.44
C GLU A 6 -5.88 4.27 49.19
N SER A 7 -4.65 4.76 49.38
CA SER A 7 -3.80 5.23 48.26
C SER A 7 -3.39 4.12 47.29
N THR A 8 -3.23 2.87 47.77
CA THR A 8 -2.92 1.73 46.91
C THR A 8 -4.13 1.27 46.11
N ASN A 9 -5.33 1.32 46.69
CA ASN A 9 -6.56 0.95 46.00
C ASN A 9 -6.91 1.96 44.90
N GLU A 10 -6.75 3.26 45.16
CA GLU A 10 -6.91 4.28 44.12
C GLU A 10 -5.92 4.09 42.96
N MET A 11 -4.66 3.72 43.27
CA MET A 11 -3.66 3.42 42.24
C MET A 11 -4.03 2.18 41.42
N GLU A 12 -4.55 1.12 42.04
CA GLU A 12 -5.02 -0.08 41.33
C GLU A 12 -6.21 0.23 40.41
N GLU A 13 -7.16 1.07 40.86
CA GLU A 13 -8.31 1.48 40.05
C GLU A 13 -7.87 2.32 38.84
N GLU A 14 -6.97 3.29 39.03
CA GLU A 14 -6.42 4.10 37.94
C GLU A 14 -5.64 3.24 36.93
N VAL A 15 -4.84 2.28 37.40
CA VAL A 15 -4.17 1.31 36.51
C VAL A 15 -5.20 0.46 35.76
N GLY A 16 -6.30 0.07 36.41
CA GLY A 16 -7.42 -0.63 35.78
C GLY A 16 -8.05 0.17 34.64
N LYS A 17 -8.36 1.45 34.87
CA LYS A 17 -8.89 2.38 33.85
C LYS A 17 -7.93 2.54 32.67
N VAL A 18 -6.64 2.73 32.92
CA VAL A 18 -5.62 2.86 31.87
C VAL A 18 -5.52 1.57 31.05
N MET A 19 -5.59 0.41 31.70
CA MET A 19 -5.58 -0.89 31.01
C MET A 19 -6.83 -1.10 30.14
N GLU A 20 -7.99 -0.66 30.59
CA GLU A 20 -9.23 -0.69 29.80
C GLU A 20 -9.13 0.22 28.58
N GLN A 21 -8.69 1.47 28.76
CA GLN A 21 -8.46 2.41 27.65
C GLN A 21 -7.44 1.89 26.63
N ALA A 22 -6.35 1.26 27.09
CA ALA A 22 -5.37 0.65 26.22
C ALA A 22 -5.98 -0.50 25.39
N ARG A 23 -6.88 -1.29 25.99
CA ARG A 23 -7.57 -2.40 25.31
C ARG A 23 -8.58 -1.89 24.28
N GLU A 24 -9.37 -0.88 24.64
CA GLU A 24 -10.30 -0.23 23.70
C GLU A 24 -9.56 0.38 22.50
N LEU A 25 -8.43 1.05 22.75
CA LEU A 25 -7.59 1.61 21.70
C LEU A 25 -7.03 0.52 20.78
N GLN A 26 -6.57 -0.61 21.35
CA GLN A 26 -6.08 -1.75 20.58
C GLN A 26 -7.19 -2.36 19.69
N GLU A 27 -8.41 -2.50 20.22
CA GLU A 27 -9.55 -3.05 19.47
C GLU A 27 -10.00 -2.10 18.35
N ALA A 28 -10.09 -0.80 18.62
CA ALA A 28 -10.38 0.21 17.61
C ALA A 28 -9.30 0.22 16.51
N GLY A 29 -8.03 0.13 16.89
CA GLY A 29 -6.90 0.03 15.97
C GLY A 29 -6.96 -1.23 15.09
N ALA A 30 -7.26 -2.38 15.69
CA ALA A 30 -7.43 -3.64 14.96
C ALA A 30 -8.62 -3.57 13.98
N GLY A 31 -9.73 -2.95 14.38
CA GLY A 31 -10.89 -2.72 13.51
C GLY A 31 -10.54 -1.86 12.30
N LEU A 32 -9.83 -0.76 12.50
CA LEU A 32 -9.38 0.12 11.41
C LEU A 32 -8.45 -0.61 10.44
N ILE A 33 -7.47 -1.36 10.95
CA ILE A 33 -6.54 -2.14 10.12
C ILE A 33 -7.30 -3.18 9.30
N SER A 34 -8.28 -3.87 9.89
CA SER A 34 -9.11 -4.86 9.21
C SER A 34 -9.91 -4.23 8.06
N MET A 35 -10.54 -3.08 8.31
CA MET A 35 -11.27 -2.32 7.28
C MET A 35 -10.35 -1.90 6.13
N ILE A 36 -9.21 -1.28 6.44
CA ILE A 36 -8.22 -0.86 5.43
C ILE A 36 -7.73 -2.06 4.61
N SER A 37 -7.47 -3.19 5.27
CA SER A 37 -7.02 -4.41 4.59
C SER A 37 -8.07 -4.91 3.60
N ASN A 38 -9.35 -4.93 3.99
CA ASN A 38 -10.43 -5.39 3.09
C ASN A 38 -10.60 -4.47 1.87
N ASP A 39 -10.58 -3.15 2.09
CA ASP A 39 -10.66 -2.16 1.02
C ASP A 39 -9.46 -2.27 0.07
N GLU A 40 -8.27 -2.47 0.63
CA GLU A 40 -7.04 -2.70 -0.13
C GLU A 40 -7.12 -3.97 -1.00
N GLN A 41 -7.66 -5.08 -0.48
CA GLN A 41 -7.87 -6.29 -1.28
C GLN A 41 -8.86 -6.07 -2.43
N SER A 42 -9.95 -5.33 -2.19
CA SER A 42 -10.91 -4.96 -3.23
C SER A 42 -10.24 -4.14 -4.35
N LEU A 43 -9.38 -3.18 -4.00
CA LEU A 43 -8.61 -2.40 -4.97
C LEU A 43 -7.59 -3.26 -5.75
N ARG A 44 -6.91 -4.20 -5.08
CA ARG A 44 -6.00 -5.16 -5.73
C ARG A 44 -6.72 -6.02 -6.77
N LEU A 45 -7.90 -6.54 -6.44
CA LEU A 45 -8.70 -7.33 -7.39
C LEU A 45 -9.09 -6.50 -8.61
N LYS A 46 -9.52 -5.25 -8.41
CA LYS A 46 -9.85 -4.32 -9.50
C LYS A 46 -8.64 -4.01 -10.38
N ALA A 47 -7.49 -3.71 -9.77
CA ALA A 47 -6.25 -3.45 -10.50
C ALA A 47 -5.82 -4.66 -11.35
N ASN A 48 -5.92 -5.88 -10.81
CA ASN A 48 -5.61 -7.11 -11.53
C ASN A 48 -6.59 -7.41 -12.67
N SER A 49 -7.88 -7.19 -12.45
CA SER A 49 -8.91 -7.34 -13.48
C SER A 49 -8.68 -6.35 -14.63
N LEU A 50 -8.24 -5.13 -14.32
CA LEU A 50 -7.95 -4.12 -15.33
C LEU A 50 -6.66 -4.44 -16.11
N ASP A 51 -5.58 -4.80 -15.42
CA ASP A 51 -4.32 -5.22 -16.05
C ASP A 51 -4.52 -6.41 -17.00
N SER A 52 -5.26 -7.43 -16.56
CA SER A 52 -5.59 -8.59 -17.41
C SER A 52 -6.44 -8.21 -18.62
N SER A 53 -7.41 -7.30 -18.45
CA SER A 53 -8.23 -6.79 -19.57
C SER A 53 -7.38 -6.03 -20.59
N ILE A 54 -6.45 -5.20 -20.14
CA ILE A 54 -5.50 -4.48 -21.00
C ILE A 54 -4.63 -5.47 -21.78
N ARG A 55 -4.04 -6.47 -21.11
CA ARG A 55 -3.23 -7.51 -21.77
C ARG A 55 -4.03 -8.29 -22.81
N HIS A 56 -5.28 -8.62 -22.49
CA HIS A 56 -6.18 -9.30 -23.42
C HIS A 56 -6.48 -8.44 -24.66
N LEU A 57 -6.77 -7.14 -24.47
CA LEU A 57 -6.99 -6.21 -25.58
C LEU A 57 -5.75 -6.05 -26.46
N ARG A 58 -4.55 -5.89 -25.88
CA ARG A 58 -3.30 -5.83 -26.66
C ARG A 58 -3.08 -7.10 -27.50
N SER A 59 -3.34 -8.26 -26.91
CA SER A 59 -3.25 -9.55 -27.62
C SER A 59 -4.28 -9.65 -28.74
N SER A 60 -5.49 -9.14 -28.52
CA SER A 60 -6.56 -9.09 -29.52
C SER A 60 -6.19 -8.17 -30.69
N ILE A 61 -5.69 -6.96 -30.41
CA ILE A 61 -5.21 -6.02 -31.42
C ILE A 61 -4.11 -6.66 -32.26
N THR A 62 -3.13 -7.29 -31.61
CA THR A 62 -2.02 -7.98 -32.29
C THR A 62 -2.54 -9.07 -33.22
N THR A 63 -3.53 -9.84 -32.76
CA THR A 63 -4.15 -10.92 -33.54
C THR A 63 -4.88 -10.38 -34.76
N VAL A 64 -5.76 -9.38 -34.59
CA VAL A 64 -6.54 -8.78 -35.69
C VAL A 64 -5.63 -8.07 -36.69
N LEU A 65 -4.56 -7.41 -36.21
CA LEU A 65 -3.54 -6.80 -37.05
C LEU A 65 -2.81 -7.84 -37.91
N SER A 66 -2.44 -8.98 -37.33
CA SER A 66 -1.79 -10.08 -38.06
C SER A 66 -2.69 -10.69 -39.15
N GLN A 67 -4.01 -10.68 -38.91
CA GLN A 67 -5.03 -11.10 -39.88
C GLN A 67 -5.30 -10.04 -40.97
N LYS A 68 -4.65 -8.86 -40.91
CA LYS A 68 -4.85 -7.70 -41.80
C LYS A 68 -6.30 -7.19 -41.83
N LEU A 69 -7.05 -7.43 -40.76
CA LEU A 69 -8.44 -6.99 -40.60
C LEU A 69 -8.54 -5.61 -39.92
N LEU A 70 -7.40 -5.06 -39.46
CA LEU A 70 -7.30 -3.76 -38.82
C LEU A 70 -6.42 -2.82 -39.66
N ASP A 71 -6.81 -1.55 -39.76
CA ASP A 71 -5.94 -0.50 -40.30
C ASP A 71 -4.73 -0.31 -39.37
N PRO A 72 -3.48 -0.40 -39.86
CA PRO A 72 -2.28 -0.19 -39.06
C PRO A 72 -2.29 1.14 -38.28
N LYS A 73 -2.80 2.23 -38.88
CA LYS A 73 -2.85 3.53 -38.20
C LYS A 73 -3.80 3.55 -37.01
N LEU A 74 -4.89 2.80 -37.11
CA LEU A 74 -5.84 2.64 -36.02
C LEU A 74 -5.26 1.74 -34.92
N ALA A 75 -4.51 0.70 -35.30
CA ALA A 75 -3.81 -0.19 -34.37
C ALA A 75 -2.81 0.57 -33.50
N ASP A 76 -1.98 1.42 -34.12
CA ASP A 76 -0.97 2.23 -33.42
C ASP A 76 -1.63 3.14 -32.38
N LYS A 77 -2.74 3.80 -32.76
CA LYS A 77 -3.47 4.69 -31.86
C LYS A 77 -4.08 3.94 -30.66
N LEU A 78 -4.67 2.76 -30.89
CA LEU A 78 -5.22 1.93 -29.82
C LEU A 78 -4.12 1.42 -28.87
N GLU A 79 -2.95 1.09 -29.41
CA GLU A 79 -1.80 0.67 -28.59
C GLU A 79 -1.25 1.83 -27.75
N GLU A 80 -1.19 3.05 -28.30
CA GLU A 80 -0.85 4.28 -27.56
C GLU A 80 -1.83 4.56 -26.41
N ASP A 81 -3.14 4.43 -26.66
CA ASP A 81 -4.18 4.60 -25.63
C ASP A 81 -4.04 3.54 -24.52
N LEU A 82 -3.81 2.28 -24.89
CA LEU A 82 -3.57 1.20 -23.93
C LEU A 82 -2.27 1.40 -23.15
N GLN A 83 -1.22 1.90 -23.80
CA GLN A 83 0.04 2.23 -23.15
C GLN A 83 -0.13 3.38 -22.15
N THR A 84 -0.93 4.39 -22.50
CA THR A 84 -1.29 5.48 -21.58
C THR A 84 -2.05 4.95 -20.37
N ALA A 85 -3.00 4.04 -20.57
CA ALA A 85 -3.73 3.39 -19.49
C ALA A 85 -2.79 2.59 -18.56
N ILE A 86 -1.79 1.90 -19.12
CA ILE A 86 -0.75 1.20 -18.32
C ILE A 86 0.03 2.21 -17.47
N CYS A 87 0.54 3.29 -18.07
CA CYS A 87 1.30 4.30 -17.33
C CYS A 87 0.51 4.89 -16.17
N ILE A 88 -0.79 5.15 -16.35
CA ILE A 88 -1.67 5.65 -15.27
C ILE A 88 -1.72 4.66 -14.09
N ILE A 89 -1.75 3.35 -14.37
CA ILE A 89 -1.84 2.32 -13.33
C ILE A 89 -0.46 2.07 -12.69
N THR A 90 0.63 2.06 -13.48
CA THR A 90 1.97 1.70 -13.00
C THR A 90 2.73 2.84 -12.35
N ASP A 91 2.48 4.08 -12.77
CA ASP A 91 3.18 5.26 -12.26
C ASP A 91 2.33 6.05 -11.25
N GLY A 92 1.03 5.77 -11.19
CA GLY A 92 0.09 6.36 -10.25
C GLY A 92 0.02 5.65 -8.90
N ASP A 93 -0.87 6.13 -8.03
CA ASP A 93 -1.10 5.55 -6.69
C ASP A 93 -1.63 4.11 -6.74
N ALA A 94 -2.18 3.70 -7.88
CA ALA A 94 -2.66 2.35 -8.12
C ALA A 94 -1.53 1.31 -8.24
N ALA A 95 -0.29 1.74 -8.47
CA ALA A 95 0.86 0.88 -8.69
C ALA A 95 1.13 -0.05 -7.51
N GLY A 96 0.86 0.42 -6.28
CA GLY A 96 1.01 -0.36 -5.06
C GLY A 96 0.06 -1.57 -4.95
N PHE A 97 -1.02 -1.58 -5.75
CA PHE A 97 -2.01 -2.67 -5.75
C PHE A 97 -1.76 -3.73 -6.84
N LEU A 98 -0.92 -3.43 -7.83
CA LEU A 98 -0.55 -4.41 -8.84
C LEU A 98 0.35 -5.51 -8.23
N PRO A 99 0.33 -6.74 -8.78
CA PRO A 99 1.32 -7.74 -8.42
C PRO A 99 2.68 -7.12 -8.72
N ALA A 100 3.55 -7.12 -7.72
CA ALA A 100 4.91 -6.66 -7.91
C ALA A 100 5.51 -7.42 -9.09
N ASN A 101 5.68 -6.73 -10.22
CA ASN A 101 6.54 -7.20 -11.29
C ASN A 101 7.85 -7.63 -10.63
N ALA A 102 8.46 -8.72 -11.10
CA ALA A 102 9.49 -9.54 -10.44
C ALA A 102 10.73 -8.84 -9.83
N GLN A 103 10.78 -7.51 -9.77
CA GLN A 103 11.71 -6.67 -9.03
C GLN A 103 11.32 -6.45 -7.55
N GLY A 104 10.07 -6.72 -7.14
CA GLY A 104 9.60 -6.43 -5.76
C GLY A 104 9.66 -7.58 -4.74
N TRP A 105 9.96 -8.81 -5.16
CA TRP A 105 10.04 -9.96 -4.24
C TRP A 105 11.15 -9.81 -3.20
N TYR A 106 12.29 -9.23 -3.60
CA TYR A 106 13.43 -9.00 -2.72
C TYR A 106 13.03 -8.08 -1.56
N LEU A 107 12.40 -6.94 -1.86
CA LEU A 107 11.95 -5.99 -0.83
C LEU A 107 10.87 -6.60 0.07
N ARG A 108 9.96 -7.41 -0.49
CA ARG A 108 8.92 -8.14 0.25
C ARG A 108 9.48 -9.25 1.14
N MET A 109 10.68 -9.75 0.85
CA MET A 109 11.39 -10.73 1.68
C MET A 109 11.97 -10.09 2.95
N PHE A 110 12.38 -8.81 2.90
CA PHE A 110 12.87 -8.07 4.07
C PHE A 110 11.75 -7.37 4.87
N LEU A 111 10.68 -6.95 4.19
CA LEU A 111 9.61 -6.14 4.80
C LEU A 111 8.35 -6.96 5.14
N GLY A 112 8.33 -8.27 4.86
CA GLY A 112 7.12 -9.10 4.91
C GLY A 112 6.12 -8.76 3.79
N PRO A 113 4.88 -9.31 3.79
CA PRO A 113 3.79 -8.78 2.97
C PRO A 113 3.66 -7.29 3.31
N ILE A 114 4.19 -6.42 2.45
CA ILE A 114 4.54 -5.04 2.79
C ILE A 114 3.33 -4.29 3.37
N SER A 115 3.32 -4.12 4.69
CA SER A 115 2.53 -3.12 5.42
C SER A 115 3.35 -1.84 5.62
N VAL A 116 4.36 -1.59 4.78
CA VAL A 116 5.23 -0.41 4.90
C VAL A 116 4.79 0.60 3.85
N ARG A 117 3.73 1.35 4.16
CA ARG A 117 3.41 2.61 3.48
C ARG A 117 4.42 3.66 3.95
N ALA A 118 5.57 3.74 3.29
CA ALA A 118 6.39 4.95 3.42
C ALA A 118 5.69 6.07 2.63
N SER A 119 5.10 7.03 3.33
CA SER A 119 4.71 8.32 2.73
C SER A 119 5.96 8.93 2.09
N ARG A 120 6.08 8.88 0.76
CA ARG A 120 7.12 9.60 0.03
C ARG A 120 6.81 11.09 0.10
N LYS A 121 7.32 11.76 1.15
CA LYS A 121 7.46 13.22 1.43
C LYS A 121 7.21 13.43 2.93
N GLU A 122 8.02 14.09 3.76
CA GLU A 122 9.26 14.84 3.64
C GLU A 122 10.11 14.48 4.87
N ILE A 123 11.30 13.92 4.70
CA ILE A 123 12.33 14.02 5.74
C ILE A 123 13.52 14.64 5.03
N GLN A 124 13.58 15.97 5.07
CA GLN A 124 14.83 16.66 4.86
C GLN A 124 15.86 16.01 5.79
N LEU A 125 16.88 15.45 5.17
CA LEU A 125 18.02 14.81 5.81
C LEU A 125 18.61 15.74 6.88
N LYS A 126 18.22 15.57 8.15
CA LYS A 126 19.00 16.00 9.32
C LYS A 126 20.16 15.03 9.60
N ALA A 127 20.76 14.45 8.55
CA ALA A 127 21.88 13.52 8.66
C ALA A 127 23.25 14.22 8.55
N LYS A 128 23.32 15.55 8.78
CA LYS A 128 24.56 16.33 8.65
C LYS A 128 24.98 17.12 9.90
N GLU A 129 24.30 16.99 11.03
CA GLU A 129 24.68 17.70 12.27
C GLU A 129 25.46 16.86 13.30
N GLU A 130 25.47 15.53 13.20
CA GLU A 130 26.21 14.69 14.16
C GLU A 130 27.67 14.38 13.76
N TYR A 131 28.08 14.68 12.51
CA TYR A 131 29.43 14.37 12.03
C TYR A 131 30.43 15.54 12.12
N ASN A 132 30.11 16.61 12.86
CA ASN A 132 30.99 17.76 13.07
C ASN A 132 31.49 17.93 14.52
N SER A 133 31.23 16.99 15.42
CA SER A 133 31.76 17.01 16.80
C SER A 133 33.03 16.20 17.01
N TYR A 134 33.60 15.60 15.96
CA TYR A 134 34.90 14.93 16.01
C TYR A 134 35.70 15.15 14.73
N ARG A 135 36.26 16.36 14.54
CA ARG A 135 37.69 16.58 14.27
C ARG A 135 38.03 18.07 14.26
#